data_AF-A0A3Q1G692-F1
#
_entry.id   AF-A0A3Q1G692-F1
#
_cell.length_a   1.000
_cell.length_b   1.000
_cell.length_c   1.000
_cell.angle_alpha   90.00
_cell.angle_beta   90.00
_cell.angle_gamma   90.00
#
_symmetry.space_group_name_H-M   'P 1'
#
loop_
_entity.id
_entity.type
_entity.pdbx_description
1 polymer ?
#
loop_
_entity_poly.entity_id
_entity_poly.type
_entity_poly.pdbx_seq_one_letter_code
_entity_poly.pdbx_strand_id
1 'polypeptide(L)'
;RHCRSLCLQKLLKQASKLGAQILVFPEDGLQGFNFTRSSISSYLETIPDPQQESWNPCTEPGRYNTTEVLQRLSCMARRYNLYLVANMADLQPCPLQSAPSSSCPADGRWQFNTDVAFR
;
A
#
# COMPACT_ATOMS: atom_id res chain seq x y z
N ARG A 1 17.39 9.07 -1.06
CA ARG A 1 16.46 9.78 -1.99
C ARG A 1 16.37 9.15 -3.40
N HIS A 2 17.26 8.24 -3.82
CA HIS A 2 17.30 7.71 -5.21
C HIS A 2 16.71 6.29 -5.40
N CYS A 3 16.12 5.68 -4.37
CA CYS A 3 15.53 4.35 -4.42
C CYS A 3 14.05 4.44 -4.00
N ARG A 4 13.12 4.35 -4.94
CA ARG A 4 11.68 4.11 -4.64
C ARG A 4 11.22 2.84 -5.38
N SER A 5 10.55 2.91 -6.53
CA SER A 5 10.02 1.70 -7.19
C SER A 5 11.04 0.86 -8.00
N LEU A 6 12.04 1.50 -8.64
CA LEU A 6 13.07 0.77 -9.41
C LEU A 6 14.01 -0.04 -8.51
N CYS A 7 14.18 0.40 -7.27
CA CYS A 7 15.02 -0.27 -6.29
C CYS A 7 14.37 -1.56 -5.79
N LEU A 8 13.10 -1.46 -5.41
CA LEU A 8 12.31 -2.59 -4.93
C LEU A 8 12.24 -3.70 -5.98
N GLN A 9 12.01 -3.35 -7.26
CA GLN A 9 12.05 -4.33 -8.36
C GLN A 9 13.40 -5.04 -8.48
N LYS A 10 14.52 -4.32 -8.37
CA LYS A 10 15.86 -4.92 -8.43
C LYS A 10 16.10 -5.86 -7.25
N LEU A 11 15.69 -5.47 -6.05
CA LEU A 11 15.80 -6.29 -4.84
C LEU A 11 14.95 -7.56 -4.95
N LEU A 12 13.69 -7.44 -5.37
CA LEU A 12 12.80 -8.59 -5.60
C LEU A 12 13.36 -9.55 -6.64
N LYS A 13 13.85 -9.03 -7.77
CA LYS A 13 14.49 -9.85 -8.80
C LYS A 13 15.69 -10.61 -8.24
N GLN A 14 16.52 -9.97 -7.42
CA GLN A 14 17.70 -10.61 -6.84
C GLN A 14 17.33 -11.64 -5.77
N ALA A 15 16.39 -11.30 -4.89
CA ALA A 15 15.90 -12.20 -3.86
C ALA A 15 15.26 -13.46 -4.47
N SER A 16 14.45 -13.31 -5.52
CA SER A 16 13.87 -14.41 -6.29
C SER A 16 14.95 -15.35 -6.86
N LYS A 17 16.02 -14.81 -7.45
CA LYS A 17 17.15 -15.60 -7.96
C LYS A 17 17.89 -16.37 -6.86
N LEU A 18 17.91 -15.85 -5.64
CA LEU A 18 18.51 -16.49 -4.48
C LEU A 18 17.56 -17.49 -3.79
N GLY A 19 16.36 -17.72 -4.33
CA GLY A 19 15.37 -18.64 -3.77
C GLY A 19 14.66 -18.10 -2.53
N ALA A 20 14.67 -16.78 -2.30
CA ALA A 20 13.93 -16.18 -1.20
C ALA A 20 12.43 -16.36 -1.39
N GLN A 21 11.74 -16.77 -0.32
CA GLN A 21 10.29 -16.98 -0.32
C GLN A 21 9.52 -15.70 0.05
N ILE A 22 10.15 -14.81 0.81
CA ILE A 22 9.58 -13.55 1.29
C ILE A 22 10.65 -12.45 1.24
N LEU A 23 10.22 -11.24 0.87
CA LEU A 23 10.99 -10.02 0.98
C LEU A 23 10.16 -8.98 1.75
N VAL A 24 10.72 -8.46 2.84
CA VAL A 24 10.12 -7.40 3.65
C VAL A 24 10.79 -6.08 3.32
N PHE A 25 9.97 -5.09 2.94
CA PHE A 25 10.43 -3.76 2.61
C PHE A 25 10.23 -2.80 3.78
N PRO A 26 11.15 -1.85 4.05
CA PRO A 26 11.08 -1.00 5.23
C PRO A 26 9.83 -0.11 5.30
N GLU A 27 9.50 0.29 6.52
CA GLU A 27 8.57 1.39 6.81
C GLU A 27 8.96 2.66 6.04
N ASP A 28 7.96 3.37 5.52
CA ASP A 28 8.15 4.60 4.74
C ASP A 28 9.09 4.47 3.52
N GLY A 29 9.38 3.24 3.08
CA GLY A 29 10.26 2.98 1.94
C GLY A 29 9.70 3.43 0.59
N LEU A 30 8.38 3.61 0.49
CA LEU A 30 7.69 4.03 -0.73
C LEU A 30 7.53 5.55 -0.80
N GLN A 31 6.84 6.14 0.19
CA GLN A 31 6.52 7.57 0.26
C GLN A 31 7.65 8.43 0.89
N GLY A 32 8.42 7.88 1.83
CA GLY A 32 9.36 8.61 2.69
C GLY A 32 8.71 9.10 3.99
N PHE A 33 9.42 9.95 4.73
CA PHE A 33 9.00 10.48 6.03
C PHE A 33 8.78 11.99 5.99
N ASN A 34 8.36 12.57 7.13
CA ASN A 34 8.09 13.99 7.36
C ASN A 34 6.87 14.54 6.60
N PHE A 35 5.73 13.87 6.75
CA PHE A 35 4.47 14.37 6.24
C PHE A 35 3.56 14.92 7.35
N THR A 36 2.71 15.87 6.96
CA THR A 36 1.51 16.24 7.72
C THR A 36 0.33 15.44 7.17
N ARG A 37 -0.80 15.48 7.90
CA ARG A 37 -2.06 14.89 7.46
C ARG A 37 -2.51 15.35 6.08
N SER A 38 -2.19 16.59 5.70
CA SER A 38 -2.52 17.13 4.38
C SER A 38 -1.47 16.80 3.33
N SER A 39 -0.17 16.87 3.65
CA SER A 39 0.88 16.64 2.66
C SER A 39 1.08 15.17 2.27
N ILE A 40 0.64 14.21 3.10
CA ILE A 40 0.66 12.79 2.74
C ILE A 40 -0.47 12.39 1.79
N SER A 41 -1.49 13.24 1.59
CA SER A 41 -2.76 12.81 0.98
C SER A 41 -2.63 12.26 -0.44
N SER A 42 -1.63 12.71 -1.20
CA SER A 42 -1.35 12.21 -2.56
C SER A 42 -0.69 10.84 -2.61
N TYR A 43 -0.30 10.28 -1.46
CA TYR A 43 0.34 8.97 -1.34
C TYR A 43 -0.59 7.92 -0.72
N LEU A 44 -1.82 8.30 -0.35
CA LEU A 44 -2.79 7.42 0.26
C LEU A 44 -3.56 6.63 -0.80
N GLU A 45 -3.74 5.33 -0.56
CA GLU A 45 -4.68 4.48 -1.29
C GLU A 45 -5.65 3.84 -0.30
N THR A 46 -6.86 3.48 -0.72
CA THR A 46 -7.78 2.71 0.13
C THR A 46 -7.43 1.24 0.04
N ILE A 47 -7.00 0.66 1.15
CA ILE A 47 -6.64 -0.75 1.25
C ILE A 47 -7.84 -1.53 1.77
N PRO A 48 -8.42 -2.48 0.99
CA PRO A 48 -9.58 -3.23 1.44
C PRO A 48 -9.20 -4.29 2.48
N ASP A 49 -10.16 -4.68 3.32
CA ASP A 49 -10.00 -5.78 4.27
C ASP A 49 -9.86 -7.12 3.52
N PRO A 50 -8.70 -7.81 3.62
CA PRO A 50 -8.45 -9.06 2.90
C PRO A 50 -9.32 -10.23 3.38
N GLN A 51 -10.01 -10.12 4.53
CA GLN A 51 -10.98 -11.13 4.98
C GLN A 51 -12.36 -10.95 4.33
N GLN A 52 -12.66 -9.73 3.87
CA GLN A 52 -13.94 -9.39 3.25
C GLN A 52 -13.85 -9.34 1.73
N GLU A 53 -12.65 -9.10 1.20
CA GLU A 53 -12.42 -8.90 -0.23
C GLU A 53 -11.36 -9.85 -0.78
N SER A 54 -11.71 -10.59 -1.82
CA SER A 54 -10.78 -11.41 -2.60
C SER A 54 -10.47 -10.69 -3.91
N TRP A 55 -9.40 -9.91 -3.90
CA TRP A 55 -8.98 -9.10 -5.02
C TRP A 55 -7.47 -9.23 -5.27
N ASN A 56 -7.10 -9.44 -6.53
CA ASN A 56 -5.71 -9.34 -6.96
C ASN A 56 -5.53 -8.08 -7.83
N PRO A 57 -4.90 -7.02 -7.28
CA PRO A 57 -4.70 -5.75 -7.99
C PRO A 57 -3.96 -5.91 -9.33
N CYS A 58 -3.10 -6.92 -9.48
CA CYS A 58 -2.37 -7.14 -10.72
C CYS A 58 -3.24 -7.70 -11.85
N THR A 59 -4.23 -8.55 -11.55
CA THR A 59 -5.12 -9.13 -12.57
C THR A 59 -6.40 -8.36 -12.78
N GLU A 60 -6.82 -7.59 -11.78
CA GLU A 60 -8.07 -6.84 -11.79
C GLU A 60 -7.80 -5.34 -11.53
N PRO A 61 -6.98 -4.66 -12.35
CA PRO A 61 -6.52 -3.30 -12.06
C PRO A 61 -7.61 -2.23 -12.16
N GLY A 62 -8.75 -2.54 -12.78
CA GLY A 62 -9.89 -1.63 -12.92
C GLY A 62 -11.00 -1.84 -11.89
N ARG A 63 -10.81 -2.74 -10.90
CA ARG A 63 -11.83 -3.03 -9.89
C ARG A 63 -12.04 -1.88 -8.92
N TYR A 64 -10.96 -1.19 -8.57
CA TYR A 64 -10.95 0.01 -7.75
C TYR A 64 -10.16 1.10 -8.47
N ASN A 65 -10.47 2.35 -8.13
CA ASN A 65 -9.77 3.51 -8.64
C ASN A 65 -8.65 3.91 -7.67
N THR A 66 -7.60 4.55 -8.19
CA THR A 66 -6.51 5.12 -7.36
C THR A 66 -5.79 4.05 -6.53
N THR A 67 -5.35 2.98 -7.21
CA THR A 67 -4.70 1.81 -6.61
C THR A 67 -3.37 1.46 -7.30
N GLU A 68 -2.68 2.46 -7.85
CA GLU A 68 -1.47 2.29 -8.66
C GLU A 68 -0.33 1.62 -7.88
N VAL A 69 -0.16 1.92 -6.60
CA VAL A 69 0.85 1.34 -5.72
C VAL A 69 0.47 -0.10 -5.36
N LEU A 70 -0.77 -0.35 -4.93
CA LEU A 70 -1.28 -1.71 -4.69
C LEU A 70 -1.12 -2.60 -5.93
N GLN A 71 -1.51 -2.10 -7.11
CA GLN A 71 -1.35 -2.79 -8.40
C GLN A 71 0.12 -3.13 -8.65
N ARG A 72 1.02 -2.16 -8.49
CA ARG A 72 2.44 -2.36 -8.78
C ARG A 72 3.10 -3.35 -7.83
N LEU A 73 2.80 -3.28 -6.53
CA LEU A 73 3.31 -4.22 -5.52
C LEU A 73 2.80 -5.65 -5.79
N SER A 74 1.49 -5.80 -6.03
CA SER A 74 0.88 -7.08 -6.39
C SER A 74 1.54 -7.69 -7.64
N CYS A 75 1.74 -6.89 -8.70
CA CYS A 75 2.40 -7.38 -9.91
C CYS A 75 3.86 -7.76 -9.70
N MET A 76 4.59 -7.05 -8.85
CA MET A 76 5.98 -7.40 -8.56
C MET A 76 6.09 -8.72 -7.79
N ALA A 77 5.26 -8.93 -6.76
CA ALA A 77 5.20 -10.18 -6.00
C ALA A 77 4.93 -11.37 -6.94
N ARG A 78 3.85 -11.27 -7.73
CA ARG A 78 3.47 -12.28 -8.71
C ARG A 78 4.55 -12.54 -9.76
N ARG A 79 5.17 -11.49 -10.31
CA ARG A 79 6.21 -11.62 -11.35
C ARG A 79 7.44 -12.37 -10.86
N TYR A 80 7.83 -12.16 -9.61
CA TYR A 80 9.02 -12.77 -9.02
C TYR A 80 8.73 -14.00 -8.16
N ASN A 81 7.45 -14.41 -8.10
CA ASN A 81 6.94 -15.58 -7.39
C ASN A 81 7.44 -15.67 -5.95
N LEU A 82 7.28 -14.58 -5.19
CA LEU A 82 7.69 -14.50 -3.80
C LEU A 82 6.77 -13.53 -3.04
N TYR A 83 6.65 -13.73 -1.74
CA TYR A 83 5.86 -12.85 -0.88
C TYR A 83 6.53 -11.49 -0.73
N LEU A 84 5.81 -10.41 -1.02
CA LEU A 84 6.28 -9.05 -0.78
C LEU A 84 5.49 -8.43 0.36
N VAL A 85 6.18 -8.06 1.43
CA VAL A 85 5.63 -7.20 2.49
C VAL A 85 6.13 -5.78 2.28
N ALA A 86 5.24 -4.80 2.27
CA ALA A 86 5.60 -3.40 2.13
C ALA A 86 4.71 -2.53 3.00
N ASN A 87 5.28 -1.42 3.45
CA ASN A 87 4.57 -0.41 4.20
C ASN A 87 4.04 0.69 3.27
N MET A 88 2.78 1.08 3.46
CA MET A 88 2.09 2.10 2.68
C MET A 88 1.15 2.93 3.55
N ALA A 89 0.84 4.12 3.04
CA ALA A 89 -0.12 5.02 3.66
C ALA A 89 -1.53 4.66 3.18
N ASP A 90 -2.43 4.35 4.12
CA ASP A 90 -3.81 3.95 3.84
C ASP A 90 -4.80 5.08 4.15
N LEU A 91 -5.87 5.15 3.37
CA LEU A 91 -7.01 6.01 3.60
C LEU A 91 -8.29 5.19 3.68
N GLN A 92 -8.99 5.31 4.81
CA GLN A 92 -10.33 4.76 5.01
C GLN A 92 -11.34 5.90 5.10
N PRO A 93 -12.24 6.07 4.12
CA PRO A 93 -13.29 7.08 4.20
C PRO A 93 -14.16 6.84 5.44
N CYS A 94 -14.56 7.91 6.11
CA CYS A 94 -15.49 7.83 7.23
C CYS A 94 -16.65 8.81 7.03
N PRO A 95 -17.87 8.46 7.47
CA PRO A 95 -18.99 9.37 7.36
C PRO A 95 -18.70 10.64 8.18
N LEU A 96 -18.66 11.79 7.51
CA LEU A 96 -18.64 13.10 8.14
C LEU A 96 -19.93 13.24 8.96
N GLN A 97 -19.86 13.00 10.26
CA GLN A 97 -21.04 13.02 11.11
C GLN A 97 -21.22 14.36 11.81
N SER A 98 -22.46 14.83 11.72
CA SER A 98 -23.10 15.93 12.43
C SER A 98 -23.28 15.70 13.95
N ALA A 99 -22.64 14.67 14.52
CA ALA A 99 -22.81 14.25 15.91
C ALA A 99 -21.51 14.44 16.72
N PRO A 100 -21.60 14.92 17.97
CA PRO A 100 -20.43 15.26 18.79
C PRO A 100 -19.56 14.06 19.22
N SER A 101 -20.01 12.82 19.01
CA SER A 101 -19.32 11.59 19.41
C SER A 101 -18.58 10.88 18.26
N SER A 102 -18.52 11.48 17.07
CA SER A 102 -17.83 10.85 15.93
C SER A 102 -16.32 10.90 16.08
N SER A 103 -15.65 9.76 15.91
CA SER A 103 -14.19 9.64 15.83
C SER A 103 -13.64 9.96 14.43
N CYS A 104 -14.50 10.35 13.49
CA CYS A 104 -14.12 10.69 12.13
C CYS A 104 -13.43 12.06 12.11
N PRO A 105 -12.20 12.18 11.59
CA PRO A 105 -11.52 13.47 11.45
C PRO A 105 -12.31 14.45 10.56
N ALA A 106 -12.06 15.76 10.75
CA ALA A 106 -12.78 16.83 10.05
C ALA A 106 -12.67 16.79 8.51
N ASP A 107 -11.65 16.12 7.97
CA ASP A 107 -11.44 15.89 6.54
C ASP A 107 -12.04 14.55 6.03
N GLY A 108 -12.88 13.89 6.84
CA GLY A 108 -13.78 12.83 6.40
C GLY A 108 -13.12 11.47 6.13
N ARG A 109 -11.94 11.24 6.70
CA ARG A 109 -11.20 9.98 6.49
C ARG A 109 -10.31 9.64 7.66
N TRP A 110 -10.02 8.38 7.88
CA TRP A 110 -8.87 7.96 8.66
C TRP A 110 -7.65 7.81 7.77
N GLN A 111 -6.47 7.99 8.35
CA GLN A 111 -5.19 7.82 7.66
C GLN A 111 -4.32 6.92 8.52
N PHE A 112 -3.80 5.83 7.95
CA PHE A 112 -3.04 4.84 8.69
C PHE A 112 -1.69 4.56 8.03
N ASN A 113 -0.68 4.34 8.87
CA ASN A 113 0.53 3.65 8.47
C ASN A 113 0.20 2.15 8.44
N THR A 114 0.36 1.51 7.28
CA THR A 114 -0.23 0.19 7.02
C THR A 114 0.75 -0.73 6.30
N ASP A 115 1.00 -1.89 6.90
CA ASP A 115 1.70 -2.97 6.23
C ASP A 115 0.75 -3.81 5.38
N VAL A 116 1.16 -4.10 4.15
CA VAL A 116 0.47 -5.00 3.22
C VAL A 116 1.36 -6.15 2.80
N ALA A 117 0.74 -7.29 2.51
CA ALA A 117 1.43 -8.48 2.02
C ALA A 117 0.80 -8.98 0.71
N PHE A 118 1.63 -9.21 -0.30
CA PHE A 118 1.24 -9.78 -1.59
C PHE A 118 1.95 -11.09 -1.85
N ARG A 119 1.34 -11.93 -2.68
CA ARG A 119 1.91 -13.16 -3.23
C ARG A 119 1.89 -13.13 -4.76
#